data_AF-A0A7V1WBG5-F1
#
_entry.id   AF-A0A7V1WBG5-F1
#
_cell.length_a   1.000
_cell.length_b   1.000
_cell.length_c   1.000
_cell.angle_alpha   90.00
_cell.angle_beta   90.00
_cell.angle_gamma   90.00
#
_symmetry.space_group_name_H-M   'P 1'
#
loop_
_entity.id
_entity.type
_entity.pdbx_description
1 polymer ?
#
loop_
_entity_poly.entity_id
_entity_poly.type
_entity_poly.pdbx_seq_one_letter_code
_entity_poly.pdbx_strand_id
1 'polypeptide(L)'
;MQNLGLSEEELRAVTRRAEEIAAASASAGSLEASYDSCLRAMVEMGVPQEAALQALREHLNLHAADVEPGQRVFAPAADGFLYPATVESVQGGTAQVRFAAGGHAECQARDLHPFSLTPGTIVSACWKGDDSWYAARVRTWDAEKERVKVVYRLDGAVETVPLTRLRLAPPERTKRAHALQWASSPGLDLLLKLTAGGVLGFLLGRLFGG
;
A
#
# COMPACT_ATOMS: atom_id res chain seq x y z
N MET A 1 52.59 16.42 -8.78
CA MET A 1 51.50 15.54 -9.23
C MET A 1 51.25 14.54 -8.12
N GLN A 2 50.18 14.71 -7.34
CA GLN A 2 49.85 13.79 -6.24
C GLN A 2 49.19 12.55 -6.84
N ASN A 3 49.84 11.39 -6.71
CA ASN A 3 49.24 10.11 -7.05
C ASN A 3 48.16 9.81 -5.99
N LEU A 4 46.88 9.85 -6.40
CA LEU A 4 45.77 9.36 -5.59
C LEU A 4 45.87 7.84 -5.51
N GLY A 5 46.66 7.33 -4.57
CA GLY A 5 46.74 5.92 -4.23
C GLY A 5 45.51 5.52 -3.42
N LEU A 6 44.36 5.41 -4.08
CA LEU A 6 43.17 4.81 -3.47
C LEU A 6 43.50 3.36 -3.12
N SER A 7 43.20 2.97 -1.88
CA SER A 7 43.28 1.58 -1.46
C SER A 7 42.30 0.71 -2.26
N GLU A 8 42.57 -0.59 -2.34
CA GLU A 8 41.70 -1.52 -3.09
C GLU A 8 40.26 -1.52 -2.54
N GLU A 9 40.09 -1.32 -1.24
CA GLU A 9 38.77 -1.21 -0.59
C GLU A 9 38.04 0.07 -0.98
N GLU A 10 38.73 1.22 -1.01
CA GLU A 10 38.15 2.50 -1.46
C GLU A 10 37.77 2.44 -2.93
N LEU A 11 38.61 1.82 -3.77
CA LEU A 11 38.32 1.64 -5.18
C LEU A 11 37.05 0.80 -5.39
N ARG A 12 36.89 -0.30 -4.64
CA ARG A 12 35.69 -1.14 -4.66
C ARG A 12 34.44 -0.42 -4.15
N ALA A 13 34.57 0.44 -3.15
CA ALA A 13 33.46 1.24 -2.64
C ALA A 13 33.00 2.29 -3.67
N VAL A 14 33.97 2.96 -4.32
CA VAL A 14 33.69 3.97 -5.36
C VAL A 14 33.06 3.32 -6.59
N THR A 15 33.55 2.17 -7.05
CA THR A 15 32.94 1.47 -8.20
C THR A 15 31.53 0.97 -7.87
N ARG A 16 31.31 0.38 -6.69
CA ARG A 16 29.95 -0.03 -6.25
C ARG A 16 28.99 1.16 -6.25
N ARG A 17 29.41 2.31 -5.70
CA ARG A 17 28.59 3.52 -5.69
C ARG A 17 28.32 4.05 -7.09
N ALA A 18 29.31 4.00 -7.98
CA ALA A 18 29.14 4.38 -9.38
C ALA A 18 28.15 3.46 -10.12
N GLU A 19 28.17 2.15 -9.84
CA GLU A 19 27.22 1.18 -10.38
C GLU A 19 25.79 1.40 -9.86
N GLU A 20 25.62 1.68 -8.56
CA GLU A 20 24.32 2.06 -7.98
C GLU A 20 23.75 3.33 -8.64
N ILE A 21 24.59 4.35 -8.84
CA ILE A 21 24.20 5.59 -9.53
C ILE A 21 23.83 5.29 -10.99
N ALA A 22 24.62 4.48 -11.69
CA ALA A 22 24.34 4.11 -13.08
C ALA A 22 23.04 3.29 -13.22
N ALA A 23 22.77 2.36 -12.31
CA ALA A 23 21.53 1.59 -12.28
C ALA A 23 20.31 2.48 -11.99
N ALA A 24 20.44 3.42 -11.05
CA ALA A 24 19.42 4.42 -10.78
C ALA A 24 19.17 5.33 -12.00
N SER A 25 20.22 5.81 -12.67
CA SER A 25 20.13 6.61 -13.89
C SER A 25 19.53 5.85 -15.08
N ALA A 26 19.82 4.55 -15.23
CA ALA A 26 19.20 3.71 -16.26
C ALA A 26 17.70 3.54 -16.03
N SER A 27 17.28 3.38 -14.76
CA SER A 27 15.85 3.34 -14.40
C SER A 27 15.16 4.70 -14.63
N ALA A 28 15.87 5.81 -14.42
CA ALA A 28 15.38 7.16 -14.72
C ALA A 28 15.20 7.38 -16.23
N GLY A 29 16.13 6.91 -17.06
CA GLY A 29 16.04 7.01 -18.52
C GLY A 29 14.85 6.22 -19.12
N SER A 30 14.50 5.07 -18.54
CA SER A 30 13.29 4.31 -18.92
C SER A 30 12.00 5.05 -18.56
N LEU A 31 12.03 5.83 -17.48
CA LEU A 31 10.91 6.63 -17.02
C LEU A 31 10.73 7.86 -17.93
N GLU A 32 11.82 8.54 -18.27
CA GLU A 32 11.85 9.65 -19.23
C GLU A 32 11.32 9.26 -20.61
N ALA A 33 11.72 8.10 -21.14
CA ALA A 33 11.20 7.59 -22.40
C ALA A 33 9.67 7.29 -22.34
N SER A 34 9.17 6.85 -21.18
CA SER A 34 7.73 6.64 -20.97
C SER A 34 6.98 7.97 -20.85
N TYR A 35 7.59 9.00 -20.29
CA TYR A 35 7.00 10.35 -20.20
C TYR A 35 6.84 11.02 -21.56
N ASP A 36 7.87 10.96 -22.39
CA ASP A 36 7.83 11.50 -23.74
C ASP A 36 6.75 10.84 -24.59
N SER A 37 6.58 9.53 -24.43
CA SER A 37 5.52 8.79 -25.13
C SER A 37 4.13 9.20 -24.66
N CYS A 38 3.93 9.38 -23.35
CA CYS A 38 2.63 9.77 -22.79
C CYS A 38 2.25 11.21 -23.14
N LEU A 39 3.22 12.13 -23.08
CA LEU A 39 3.02 13.54 -23.42
C LEU A 39 2.67 13.73 -24.90
N ARG A 40 3.34 13.01 -25.82
CA ARG A 40 2.97 13.01 -27.24
C ARG A 40 1.54 12.54 -27.47
N ALA A 41 1.14 11.44 -26.84
CA ALA A 41 -0.21 10.91 -26.99
C ALA A 41 -1.29 11.92 -26.52
N MET A 42 -1.05 12.63 -25.40
CA MET A 42 -2.00 13.65 -24.92
C MET A 42 -2.11 14.84 -25.88
N VAL A 43 -1.00 15.30 -26.45
CA VAL A 43 -1.00 16.39 -27.44
C VAL A 43 -1.69 15.96 -28.74
N GLU A 44 -1.49 14.73 -29.21
CA GLU A 44 -2.19 14.18 -30.38
C GLU A 44 -3.72 14.09 -30.17
N MET A 45 -4.16 13.86 -28.93
CA MET A 45 -5.58 13.92 -28.56
C MET A 45 -6.13 15.36 -28.43
N GLY A 46 -5.31 16.37 -28.75
CA GLY A 46 -5.71 17.78 -28.68
C GLY A 46 -5.68 18.38 -27.28
N VAL A 47 -5.08 17.71 -26.30
CA VAL A 47 -4.84 18.30 -24.98
C VAL A 47 -3.70 19.32 -25.13
N PRO A 48 -3.88 20.58 -24.71
CA PRO A 48 -2.81 21.56 -24.73
C PRO A 48 -1.59 21.06 -23.96
N GLN A 49 -0.39 21.23 -24.51
CA GLN A 49 0.84 20.70 -23.93
C GLN A 49 1.05 21.14 -22.47
N GLU A 50 0.69 22.38 -22.14
CA GLU A 50 0.76 22.90 -20.77
C GLU A 50 -0.21 22.18 -19.82
N ALA A 51 -1.43 21.89 -20.28
CA ALA A 51 -2.41 21.13 -19.52
C ALA A 51 -2.02 19.65 -19.38
N ALA A 52 -1.40 19.06 -20.40
CA ALA A 52 -0.85 17.71 -20.35
C ALA A 52 0.33 17.61 -19.37
N LEU A 53 1.25 18.59 -19.38
CA LEU A 53 2.34 18.70 -18.42
C LEU A 53 1.83 18.90 -16.99
N GLN A 54 0.82 19.75 -16.81
CA GLN A 54 0.20 19.99 -15.51
C GLN A 54 -0.50 18.73 -15.00
N ALA A 55 -1.30 18.06 -15.84
CA ALA A 55 -1.96 16.79 -15.50
C ALA A 55 -0.95 15.67 -15.25
N LEU A 56 0.16 15.60 -16.01
CA LEU A 56 1.25 14.66 -15.74
C LEU A 56 1.95 14.99 -14.42
N ARG A 57 2.22 16.27 -14.09
CA ARG A 57 2.76 16.65 -12.78
C ARG A 57 1.82 16.25 -11.64
N GLU A 58 0.53 16.44 -11.80
CA GLU A 58 -0.49 16.06 -10.82
C GLU A 58 -0.71 14.54 -10.74
N HIS A 59 -0.57 13.83 -11.84
CA HIS A 59 -0.76 12.37 -11.92
C HIS A 59 0.49 11.61 -11.47
N LEU A 60 1.65 12.09 -11.87
CA LEU A 60 2.96 11.61 -11.43
C LEU A 60 3.29 12.03 -10.03
N ASN A 61 2.42 12.85 -9.40
CA ASN A 61 2.38 13.22 -8.01
C ASN A 61 3.46 12.46 -7.25
N LEU A 62 4.65 13.04 -7.28
CA LEU A 62 5.68 12.77 -6.30
C LEU A 62 4.96 13.02 -4.99
N HIS A 63 4.37 11.99 -4.42
CA HIS A 63 4.00 11.96 -3.02
C HIS A 63 5.29 11.88 -2.18
N ALA A 64 6.34 12.60 -2.57
CA ALA A 64 6.88 13.58 -1.66
C ALA A 64 5.75 14.58 -1.31
N ALA A 65 4.70 14.10 -0.62
CA ALA A 65 4.21 14.88 0.49
C ALA A 65 5.48 15.26 1.24
N ASP A 66 5.67 16.52 1.60
CA ASP A 66 6.77 16.90 2.49
C ASP A 66 6.59 16.05 3.75
N VAL A 67 7.27 14.90 3.77
CA VAL A 67 7.09 13.89 4.79
C VAL A 67 7.95 14.37 5.93
N GLU A 68 7.32 14.92 6.95
CA GLU A 68 8.04 15.45 8.09
C GLU A 68 8.27 14.36 9.13
N PRO A 69 9.43 14.36 9.82
CA PRO A 69 9.61 13.56 11.02
C PRO A 69 8.47 13.78 12.01
N GLY A 70 7.92 12.69 12.56
CA GLY A 70 6.75 12.69 13.44
C GLY A 70 5.42 12.55 12.72
N GLN A 71 5.36 12.71 11.39
CA GLN A 71 4.13 12.53 10.63
C GLN A 71 3.70 11.06 10.59
N ARG A 72 2.38 10.83 10.64
CA ARG A 72 1.80 9.51 10.39
C ARG A 72 1.62 9.27 8.91
N VAL A 73 1.99 8.08 8.48
CA VAL A 73 1.93 7.62 7.09
C VAL A 73 1.48 6.16 7.05
N PHE A 74 1.14 5.68 5.86
CA PHE A 74 1.09 4.26 5.56
C PHE A 74 2.36 3.89 4.82
N ALA A 75 3.16 2.99 5.40
CA ALA A 75 4.45 2.58 4.85
C ALA A 75 4.40 1.13 4.35
N PRO A 76 5.12 0.78 3.27
CA PRO A 76 5.20 -0.57 2.77
C PRO A 76 5.95 -1.50 3.74
N ALA A 77 5.44 -2.70 3.91
CA ALA A 77 6.11 -3.80 4.60
C ALA A 77 6.51 -4.91 3.63
N ALA A 78 7.31 -5.87 4.10
CA ALA A 78 7.84 -6.97 3.30
C ALA A 78 6.76 -7.90 2.70
N ASP A 79 5.54 -7.90 3.25
CA ASP A 79 4.40 -8.67 2.74
C ASP A 79 3.66 -7.97 1.58
N GLY A 80 4.13 -6.79 1.16
CA GLY A 80 3.55 -6.00 0.08
C GLY A 80 2.27 -5.25 0.46
N PHE A 81 1.90 -5.19 1.74
CA PHE A 81 0.84 -4.32 2.24
C PHE A 81 1.41 -3.04 2.85
N LEU A 82 0.54 -2.03 3.00
CA LEU A 82 0.90 -0.78 3.66
C LEU A 82 0.36 -0.78 5.09
N TYR A 83 1.21 -0.48 6.07
CA TYR A 83 0.86 -0.45 7.48
C TYR A 83 0.97 0.96 8.05
N PRO A 84 0.13 1.33 9.03
CA PRO A 84 0.30 2.58 9.78
C PRO A 84 1.70 2.66 10.39
N ALA A 85 2.38 3.78 10.14
CA ALA A 85 3.70 4.05 10.64
C ALA A 85 3.87 5.54 10.97
N THR A 86 4.87 5.84 11.79
CA THR A 86 5.33 7.20 12.08
C THR A 86 6.70 7.39 11.46
N VAL A 87 6.89 8.50 10.77
CA VAL A 87 8.18 8.86 10.17
C VAL A 87 9.13 9.28 11.29
N GLU A 88 10.32 8.70 11.32
CA GLU A 88 11.36 9.05 12.31
C GLU A 88 12.38 10.01 11.73
N SER A 89 12.77 9.81 10.48
CA SER A 89 13.67 10.72 9.76
C SER A 89 13.50 10.58 8.25
N VAL A 90 13.86 11.64 7.52
CA VAL A 90 13.93 11.65 6.06
C VAL A 90 15.30 12.19 5.64
N GLN A 91 16.06 11.41 4.88
CA GLN A 91 17.40 11.76 4.42
C GLN A 91 17.59 11.32 2.96
N GLY A 92 17.94 12.25 2.08
CA GLY A 92 18.27 11.93 0.69
C GLY A 92 17.16 11.22 -0.10
N GLY A 93 15.88 11.44 0.25
CA GLY A 93 14.72 10.79 -0.36
C GLY A 93 14.35 9.43 0.25
N THR A 94 15.14 8.95 1.20
CA THR A 94 14.83 7.77 2.00
C THR A 94 14.20 8.18 3.34
N ALA A 95 13.15 7.48 3.76
CA ALA A 95 12.50 7.66 5.04
C ALA A 95 12.73 6.45 5.95
N GLN A 96 13.12 6.71 7.19
CA GLN A 96 13.01 5.72 8.26
C GLN A 96 11.68 5.88 8.97
N VAL A 97 10.98 4.78 9.14
CA VAL A 97 9.64 4.75 9.73
C VAL A 97 9.57 3.71 10.83
N ARG A 98 8.76 4.00 11.85
CA ARG A 98 8.38 3.07 12.92
C ARG A 98 6.93 2.64 12.73
N PHE A 99 6.68 1.35 12.56
CA PHE A 99 5.31 0.86 12.43
C PHE A 99 4.55 0.95 13.75
N ALA A 100 3.23 1.14 13.68
CA ALA A 100 2.37 1.18 14.86
C ALA A 100 2.41 -0.12 15.66
N ALA A 101 2.62 -1.27 14.99
CA ALA A 101 2.77 -2.57 15.63
C ALA A 101 4.16 -2.77 16.28
N GLY A 102 5.06 -1.79 16.14
CA GLY A 102 6.47 -1.90 16.47
C GLY A 102 7.32 -2.30 15.27
N GLY A 103 8.65 -2.18 15.42
CA GLY A 103 9.61 -2.40 14.34
C GLY A 103 9.88 -1.17 13.48
N HIS A 104 10.99 -1.22 12.76
CA HIS A 104 11.48 -0.14 11.91
C HIS A 104 11.65 -0.64 10.49
N ALA A 105 11.44 0.26 9.52
CA ALA A 105 11.76 0.01 8.13
C ALA A 105 12.38 1.25 7.49
N GLU A 106 13.19 0.99 6.49
CA GLU A 106 13.72 1.98 5.58
C GLU A 106 13.01 1.81 4.24
N CYS A 107 12.44 2.89 3.72
CA CYS A 107 11.73 2.89 2.44
C CYS A 107 11.92 4.22 1.73
N GLN A 108 11.64 4.28 0.43
CA GLN A 108 11.69 5.56 -0.27
C GLN A 108 10.54 6.44 0.21
N ALA A 109 10.79 7.73 0.44
CA ALA A 109 9.77 8.68 0.88
C ALA A 109 8.58 8.75 -0.10
N ARG A 110 8.85 8.53 -1.40
CA ARG A 110 7.83 8.45 -2.45
C ARG A 110 6.90 7.23 -2.35
N ASP A 111 7.33 6.18 -1.65
CA ASP A 111 6.54 4.96 -1.44
C ASP A 111 5.64 5.10 -0.19
N LEU A 112 5.77 6.19 0.56
CA LEU A 112 4.91 6.50 1.68
C LEU A 112 3.58 7.06 1.19
N HIS A 113 2.52 6.61 1.85
CA HIS A 113 1.17 7.05 1.60
C HIS A 113 0.68 7.97 2.72
N PRO A 114 -0.02 9.07 2.41
CA PRO A 114 -0.62 9.92 3.43
C PRO A 114 -1.53 9.11 4.36
N PHE A 115 -1.41 9.34 5.67
CA PHE A 115 -2.29 8.70 6.64
C PHE A 115 -3.69 9.33 6.58
N SER A 116 -4.62 8.64 5.92
CA SER A 116 -6.02 9.04 5.83
C SER A 116 -6.94 7.85 6.12
N LEU A 117 -7.76 8.00 7.15
CA LEU A 117 -8.76 7.03 7.60
C LEU A 117 -10.15 7.68 7.61
N THR A 118 -10.55 8.26 6.49
CA THR A 118 -11.86 8.87 6.35
C THR A 118 -12.97 7.80 6.35
N PRO A 119 -14.17 8.11 6.89
CA PRO A 119 -15.32 7.24 6.77
C PRO A 119 -15.56 6.83 5.31
N GLY A 120 -15.75 5.53 5.07
CA GLY A 120 -15.90 4.95 3.74
C GLY A 120 -14.62 4.34 3.17
N THR A 121 -13.44 4.67 3.69
CA THR A 121 -12.16 4.09 3.24
C THR A 121 -12.18 2.57 3.38
N ILE A 122 -11.70 1.87 2.34
CA ILE A 122 -11.50 0.42 2.38
C ILE A 122 -10.15 0.07 2.93
N VAL A 123 -10.17 -0.79 3.94
CA VAL A 123 -9.01 -1.27 4.67
C VAL A 123 -9.09 -2.78 4.79
N SER A 124 -7.96 -3.43 5.08
CA SER A 124 -7.96 -4.78 5.63
C SER A 124 -7.79 -4.67 7.14
N ALA A 125 -8.75 -5.18 7.89
CA ALA A 125 -8.72 -5.23 9.34
C ALA A 125 -8.51 -6.67 9.82
N CYS A 126 -7.66 -6.84 10.83
CA CYS A 126 -7.39 -8.14 11.43
C CYS A 126 -8.46 -8.44 12.48
N TRP A 127 -9.31 -9.43 12.22
CA TRP A 127 -10.43 -9.78 13.09
C TRP A 127 -9.93 -10.45 14.37
N LYS A 128 -10.49 -10.07 15.52
CA LYS A 128 -10.04 -10.57 16.83
C LYS A 128 -10.35 -12.06 17.05
N GLY A 129 -11.30 -12.62 16.31
CA GLY A 129 -11.74 -14.01 16.49
C GLY A 129 -10.68 -15.04 16.09
N ASP A 130 -9.96 -14.79 15.01
CA ASP A 130 -9.05 -15.78 14.40
C ASP A 130 -7.71 -15.20 13.89
N ASP A 131 -7.46 -13.90 14.15
CA ASP A 131 -6.29 -13.16 13.66
C ASP A 131 -6.14 -13.12 12.13
N SER A 132 -7.20 -13.43 11.38
CA SER A 132 -7.24 -13.31 9.92
C SER A 132 -7.57 -11.89 9.47
N TRP A 133 -7.13 -11.54 8.26
CA TRP A 133 -7.33 -10.22 7.66
C TRP A 133 -8.54 -10.20 6.72
N TYR A 134 -9.49 -9.32 6.99
CA TYR A 134 -10.71 -9.19 6.20
C TYR A 134 -10.89 -7.78 5.65
N ALA A 135 -11.49 -7.69 4.46
CA ALA A 135 -11.89 -6.41 3.90
C ALA A 135 -12.96 -5.76 4.79
N ALA A 136 -12.70 -4.51 5.19
CA ALA A 136 -13.57 -3.74 6.05
C ALA A 136 -13.66 -2.29 5.57
N ARG A 137 -14.76 -1.63 5.90
CA ARG A 137 -14.99 -0.21 5.62
C ARG A 137 -14.84 0.59 6.91
N VAL A 138 -14.03 1.64 6.88
CA VAL A 138 -13.90 2.57 8.02
C VAL A 138 -15.23 3.29 8.24
N ARG A 139 -15.73 3.27 9.47
CA ARG A 139 -16.89 4.04 9.92
C ARG A 139 -16.46 5.35 10.55
N THR A 140 -15.55 5.26 11.52
CA THR A 140 -15.06 6.40 12.30
C THR A 140 -13.63 6.14 12.74
N TRP A 141 -12.85 7.21 12.86
CA TRP A 141 -11.49 7.21 13.39
C TRP A 141 -11.44 8.12 14.61
N ASP A 142 -11.00 7.58 15.76
CA ASP A 142 -10.73 8.33 16.98
C ASP A 142 -9.22 8.51 17.12
N ALA A 143 -8.74 9.70 16.79
CA ALA A 143 -7.31 10.04 16.78
C ALA A 143 -6.70 10.08 18.18
N GLU A 144 -7.48 10.45 19.21
CA GLU A 144 -6.99 10.53 20.59
C GLU A 144 -6.75 9.14 21.18
N LYS A 145 -7.63 8.18 20.86
CA LYS A 145 -7.54 6.81 21.37
C LYS A 145 -6.82 5.84 20.45
N GLU A 146 -6.39 6.31 19.29
CA GLU A 146 -5.81 5.51 18.20
C GLU A 146 -6.67 4.29 17.81
N ARG A 147 -7.99 4.50 17.73
CA ARG A 147 -8.96 3.42 17.45
C ARG A 147 -9.83 3.70 16.25
N VAL A 148 -9.97 2.69 15.40
CA VAL A 148 -10.78 2.76 14.19
C VAL A 148 -11.97 1.83 14.35
N LYS A 149 -13.18 2.37 14.15
CA LYS A 149 -14.38 1.57 14.02
C LYS A 149 -14.53 1.16 12.57
N VAL A 150 -14.57 -0.14 12.31
CA VAL A 150 -14.70 -0.73 10.97
C VAL A 150 -15.96 -1.58 10.88
N VAL A 151 -16.46 -1.75 9.66
CA VAL A 151 -17.53 -2.69 9.32
C VAL A 151 -16.97 -3.72 8.36
N TYR A 152 -16.95 -4.98 8.77
CA TYR A 152 -16.47 -6.07 7.94
C TYR A 152 -17.44 -6.33 6.79
N ARG A 153 -16.89 -6.65 5.62
CA ARG A 153 -17.69 -6.89 4.42
C ARG A 153 -18.53 -8.18 4.53
N LEU A 154 -17.98 -9.24 5.13
CA LEU A 154 -18.52 -10.59 5.05
C LEU A 154 -19.86 -10.77 5.78
N ASP A 155 -19.96 -10.20 6.98
CA ASP A 155 -21.08 -10.38 7.90
C ASP A 155 -21.70 -9.05 8.35
N GLY A 156 -21.10 -7.92 7.98
CA GLY A 156 -21.50 -6.59 8.45
C GLY A 156 -21.15 -6.33 9.91
N ALA A 157 -20.34 -7.19 10.55
CA ALA A 157 -19.95 -7.03 11.94
C ALA A 157 -19.17 -5.73 12.11
N VAL A 158 -19.45 -5.05 13.22
CA VAL A 158 -18.83 -3.77 13.55
C VAL A 158 -17.86 -3.97 14.69
N GLU A 159 -16.59 -3.63 14.48
CA GLU A 159 -15.55 -3.78 15.48
C GLU A 159 -14.74 -2.50 15.62
N THR A 160 -14.23 -2.25 16.82
CA THR A 160 -13.28 -1.17 17.07
C THR A 160 -11.88 -1.78 17.24
N VAL A 161 -11.02 -1.55 16.26
CA VAL A 161 -9.68 -2.12 16.18
C VAL A 161 -8.60 -1.04 16.40
N PRO A 162 -7.45 -1.40 16.99
CA PRO A 162 -6.28 -0.51 17.03
C PRO A 162 -5.64 -0.40 15.63
N LEU A 163 -4.81 0.63 15.44
CA LEU A 163 -4.02 0.79 14.20
C LEU A 163 -3.14 -0.41 13.85
N THR A 164 -2.64 -1.12 14.86
CA THR A 164 -1.80 -2.32 14.68
C THR A 164 -2.51 -3.46 13.93
N ARG A 165 -3.86 -3.43 13.89
CA ARG A 165 -4.70 -4.42 13.22
C ARG A 165 -5.30 -3.87 11.92
N LEU A 166 -4.66 -2.87 11.32
CA LEU A 166 -5.06 -2.28 10.04
C LEU A 166 -3.92 -2.30 9.04
N ARG A 167 -4.28 -2.56 7.78
CA ARG A 167 -3.39 -2.43 6.63
C ARG A 167 -4.17 -2.02 5.37
N LEU A 168 -3.48 -1.41 4.42
CA LEU A 168 -4.03 -1.09 3.10
C LEU A 168 -3.43 -2.01 2.05
N ALA A 169 -4.25 -2.36 1.06
CA ALA A 169 -3.73 -2.95 -0.17
C ALA A 169 -3.00 -1.85 -0.97
N PRO A 170 -1.86 -2.16 -1.61
CA PRO A 170 -1.18 -1.18 -2.43
C PRO A 170 -2.07 -0.76 -3.61
N PRO A 171 -1.94 0.48 -4.12
CA PRO A 171 -2.78 1.02 -5.19
C PRO A 171 -2.77 0.14 -6.45
N GLU A 172 -1.65 -0.50 -6.79
CA GLU A 172 -1.54 -1.41 -7.94
C GLU A 172 -2.45 -2.64 -7.83
N ARG A 173 -2.60 -3.18 -6.62
CA ARG A 173 -3.49 -4.34 -6.36
C ARG A 173 -4.96 -3.92 -6.33
N THR A 174 -5.22 -2.65 -6.03
CA THR A 174 -6.57 -2.09 -5.89
C THR A 174 -7.24 -1.87 -7.26
N LYS A 175 -6.47 -1.57 -8.32
CA LYS A 175 -6.97 -1.39 -9.71
C LYS A 175 -7.69 -2.62 -10.29
N ARG A 176 -7.28 -3.84 -9.89
CA ARG A 176 -7.94 -5.10 -10.31
C ARG A 176 -9.10 -5.51 -9.40
N ALA A 177 -9.09 -5.05 -8.15
CA ALA A 177 -9.97 -5.53 -7.09
C ALA A 177 -11.29 -4.73 -6.98
N HIS A 178 -11.27 -3.43 -7.30
CA HIS A 178 -12.39 -2.53 -7.02
C HIS A 178 -13.67 -2.86 -7.83
N ALA A 179 -13.55 -3.41 -9.05
CA ALA A 179 -14.70 -3.78 -9.88
C ALA A 179 -15.48 -5.01 -9.35
N LEU A 180 -14.86 -5.85 -8.53
CA LEU A 180 -15.46 -7.10 -8.01
C LEU A 180 -15.70 -7.08 -6.49
N GLN A 181 -15.04 -6.18 -5.74
CA GLN A 181 -15.09 -6.19 -4.27
C GLN A 181 -16.24 -5.40 -3.64
N TRP A 182 -17.00 -4.60 -4.40
CA TRP A 182 -18.20 -3.91 -3.88
C TRP A 182 -19.44 -3.99 -4.77
N ALA A 183 -19.37 -4.71 -5.89
CA ALA A 183 -20.57 -5.18 -6.56
C ALA A 183 -21.27 -6.17 -5.61
N SER A 184 -22.31 -5.70 -4.93
CA SER A 184 -23.21 -6.53 -4.14
C SER A 184 -23.92 -7.51 -5.07
N SER A 185 -23.37 -8.71 -5.28
CA SER A 185 -24.14 -9.81 -5.83
C SER A 185 -24.77 -10.57 -4.66
N PRO A 186 -26.09 -10.37 -4.39
CA PRO A 186 -26.77 -11.05 -3.27
C PRO A 186 -26.67 -12.59 -3.32
N GLY A 187 -26.37 -13.17 -4.50
CA GLY A 187 -26.17 -14.61 -4.64
C GLY A 187 -24.86 -15.17 -4.07
N LEU A 188 -23.80 -14.35 -3.98
CA LEU A 188 -22.47 -14.82 -3.54
C LEU A 188 -22.35 -14.83 -2.00
N ASP A 189 -23.06 -13.91 -1.33
CA ASP A 189 -23.22 -13.90 0.13
C ASP A 189 -23.98 -15.13 0.66
N LEU A 190 -24.92 -15.67 -0.11
CA LEU A 190 -25.65 -16.88 0.26
C LEU A 190 -24.77 -18.13 0.13
N LEU A 191 -23.91 -18.19 -0.88
CA LEU A 191 -22.99 -19.31 -1.12
C LEU A 191 -21.87 -19.37 -0.07
N LEU A 192 -21.33 -18.21 0.37
CA LEU A 192 -20.28 -18.17 1.39
C LEU A 192 -20.80 -18.48 2.80
N LYS A 193 -22.06 -18.13 3.10
CA LYS A 193 -22.71 -18.50 4.38
C LYS A 193 -22.96 -20.00 4.49
N LEU A 194 -23.09 -20.71 3.37
CA LEU A 194 -23.24 -22.16 3.34
C LEU A 194 -21.92 -22.93 3.52
N THR A 195 -20.77 -22.29 3.30
CA THR A 195 -19.45 -22.95 3.44
C THR A 195 -18.79 -22.72 4.81
N ALA A 196 -19.11 -21.62 5.51
CA ALA A 196 -18.58 -21.34 6.85
C ALA A 196 -19.46 -21.87 8.01
N GLY A 197 -20.74 -22.19 7.76
CA GLY A 197 -21.62 -22.85 8.71
C GLY A 197 -21.74 -24.34 8.41
N GLY A 198 -21.06 -25.18 9.18
CA GLY A 198 -21.02 -26.63 8.98
C GLY A 198 -22.39 -27.28 8.81
N VAL A 199 -22.73 -27.67 7.58
CA VAL A 199 -23.80 -28.61 7.26
C VAL A 199 -23.28 -29.62 6.22
N LEU A 200 -22.14 -30.24 6.51
CA LEU A 200 -21.65 -31.43 5.80
C LEU A 200 -21.66 -32.67 6.72
N GLY A 201 -22.54 -32.68 7.72
CA GLY A 201 -22.69 -33.78 8.68
C GLY A 201 -24.03 -34.53 8.66
N PHE A 202 -25.01 -34.17 7.82
CA PHE A 202 -26.38 -34.71 7.96
C PHE A 202 -26.97 -35.46 6.76
N LEU A 203 -26.22 -35.71 5.67
CA LEU A 203 -26.76 -36.46 4.53
C LEU A 203 -25.98 -37.73 4.13
N LEU A 204 -25.03 -38.19 4.94
CA LEU A 204 -24.35 -39.49 4.73
C LEU A 204 -24.60 -40.53 5.84
N GLY A 205 -25.54 -40.28 6.75
CA GLY A 205 -25.92 -41.22 7.82
C GLY A 205 -27.11 -42.12 7.52
N ARG A 206 -27.67 -42.10 6.29
CA ARG A 206 -28.94 -42.80 5.99
C ARG A 206 -28.84 -43.93 4.94
N LEU A 207 -27.63 -44.38 4.63
CA LEU A 207 -27.41 -45.52 3.72
C LEU A 207 -26.70 -46.74 4.36
N PHE A 208 -26.28 -46.66 5.63
CA PHE A 208 -25.69 -47.80 6.34
C PHE A 208 -26.09 -47.78 7.82
N GLY A 209 -27.19 -48.45 8.17
CA GLY A 209 -27.54 -48.74 9.56
C GLY A 209 -29.02 -48.99 9.79
N GLY A 210 -29.43 -50.27 9.77
CA GLY A 210 -30.76 -50.74 10.15
C GLY A 210 -31.47 -51.50 9.06
#